data_AF-A0A942C8B3-F1
#
_entry.id   AF-A0A942C8B3-F1
#
_cell.length_a   1.000
_cell.length_b   1.000
_cell.length_c   1.000
_cell.angle_alpha   90.00
_cell.angle_beta   90.00
_cell.angle_gamma   90.00
#
_symmetry.space_group_name_H-M   'P 1'
#
loop_
_entity.id
_entity.type
_entity.pdbx_description
1 polymer ?
#
loop_
_entity_poly.entity_id
_entity_poly.type
_entity_poly.pdbx_seq_one_letter_code
_entity_poly.pdbx_strand_id
1 'polypeptide(L)'
;MSGYVNRTLGVLELLRTDDHFATCSECVERLKSVLQANQGRAKAVNSPSWELTAFEEDFHLGFEQISAFVEAQLDEIDCEIATSHLALCRNCLEEVEDLQVFRQSLSKQIGVQSSPCQMEGKRWKSSYSQLVR
;
A
#
# COMPACT_ATOMS: atom_id res chain seq x y z
N MET A 1 -0.67 13.68 26.70
CA MET A 1 0.06 13.28 25.47
C MET A 1 1.09 12.18 25.74
N SER A 2 2.01 12.28 26.71
CA SER A 2 2.99 11.21 26.99
C SER A 2 2.37 9.84 27.32
N GLY A 3 1.25 9.80 28.06
CA GLY A 3 0.54 8.54 28.32
C GLY A 3 -0.10 7.93 27.08
N TYR A 4 -0.54 8.75 26.12
CA TYR A 4 -1.11 8.31 24.85
C TYR A 4 -0.02 7.66 23.99
N VAL A 5 1.12 8.34 23.84
CA VAL A 5 2.28 7.84 23.07
C VAL A 5 2.90 6.59 23.70
N ASN A 6 3.01 6.54 25.03
CA ASN A 6 3.56 5.39 25.74
C ASN A 6 2.51 4.27 25.99
N ARG A 7 1.29 4.41 25.45
CA ARG A 7 0.17 3.46 25.61
C ARG A 7 -0.13 3.08 27.07
N THR A 8 -0.01 4.05 27.98
CA THR A 8 -0.29 3.87 29.42
C THR A 8 -1.63 4.44 29.86
N LEU A 9 -2.44 4.97 28.92
CA LEU A 9 -3.77 5.49 29.24
C LEU A 9 -4.76 4.36 29.47
N GLY A 10 -5.70 4.57 30.40
CA GLY A 10 -6.85 3.68 30.52
C GLY A 10 -7.78 3.80 29.30
N VAL A 11 -8.60 2.77 29.08
CA VAL A 11 -9.49 2.68 27.90
C VAL A 11 -10.37 3.92 27.71
N LEU A 12 -10.97 4.44 28.79
CA LEU A 12 -11.82 5.63 28.73
C LEU A 12 -11.04 6.91 28.41
N GLU A 13 -9.79 7.00 28.85
CA GLU A 13 -8.92 8.14 28.59
C GLU A 13 -8.38 8.11 27.16
N LEU A 14 -8.13 6.92 26.62
CA LEU A 14 -7.73 6.72 25.24
C LEU A 14 -8.83 7.20 24.28
N LEU A 15 -10.07 6.71 24.47
CA LEU A 15 -11.22 7.10 23.64
C LEU A 15 -11.48 8.61 23.67
N ARG A 16 -11.44 9.23 24.86
CA ARG A 16 -11.60 10.69 24.98
C ARG A 16 -10.48 11.47 24.27
N THR A 17 -9.28 10.91 24.27
CA THR A 17 -8.14 11.53 23.59
C THR A 17 -8.28 11.40 22.06
N ASP A 18 -8.79 10.27 21.58
CA ASP A 18 -9.08 10.03 20.16
C ASP A 18 -10.19 10.95 19.64
N ASP A 19 -11.28 11.09 20.39
CA ASP A 19 -12.38 12.02 20.07
C ASP A 19 -11.87 13.47 19.97
N HIS A 20 -10.92 13.84 20.83
CA HIS A 20 -10.30 15.15 20.78
C HIS A 20 -9.41 15.34 19.55
N PHE A 21 -8.63 14.32 19.15
CA PHE A 21 -7.83 14.37 17.92
C PHE A 21 -8.71 14.45 16.66
N ALA A 22 -9.88 13.82 16.67
CA ALA A 22 -10.84 13.91 15.56
C ALA A 22 -11.34 15.35 15.32
N THR A 23 -11.26 16.22 16.34
CA THR A 23 -11.86 17.57 16.31
C THR A 23 -10.86 18.70 16.44
N CYS A 24 -9.59 18.42 16.80
CA CYS A 24 -8.57 19.43 17.07
C CYS A 24 -7.29 19.19 16.26
N SER A 25 -7.14 19.92 15.15
CA SER A 25 -5.96 19.84 14.27
C SER A 25 -4.66 20.26 14.97
N GLU A 26 -4.71 21.22 15.90
CA GLU A 26 -3.54 21.66 16.66
C GLU A 26 -2.97 20.52 17.53
N CYS A 27 -3.85 19.73 18.15
CA CYS A 27 -3.44 18.59 18.97
C CYS A 27 -2.92 17.42 18.11
N VAL A 28 -3.44 17.26 16.89
CA VAL A 28 -2.91 16.31 15.90
C VAL A 28 -1.50 16.72 15.46
N GLU A 29 -1.27 17.99 15.14
CA GLU A 29 0.06 18.46 14.74
C GLU A 29 1.09 18.33 15.87
N ARG A 30 0.71 18.68 17.10
CA ARG A 30 1.56 18.46 18.29
C ARG A 30 1.87 16.98 18.51
N LEU A 31 0.92 16.08 18.25
CA LEU A 31 1.14 14.63 18.35
C LEU A 31 2.17 14.17 17.31
N LYS A 32 2.05 14.61 16.05
CA LYS A 32 3.03 14.31 14.99
C LYS A 32 4.44 14.75 15.38
N SER A 33 4.60 15.97 15.91
CA SER A 33 5.90 16.46 16.35
C SER A 33 6.51 15.61 17.48
N VAL A 34 5.69 15.16 18.44
CA VAL A 34 6.15 14.29 19.55
C VAL A 34 6.55 12.90 19.04
N LEU A 35 5.81 12.34 18.08
CA LEU A 35 6.13 11.05 17.48
C LEU A 35 7.43 11.12 16.67
N GLN A 36 7.59 12.16 15.84
CA GLN A 36 8.82 12.40 15.07
C GLN A 36 10.04 12.58 15.97
N ALA A 37 9.93 13.33 17.06
CA ALA A 37 11.01 13.49 18.04
C ALA A 37 11.39 12.18 18.75
N ASN A 38 10.46 11.22 18.86
CA ASN A 38 10.67 9.93 19.52
C ASN A 38 11.08 8.79 18.55
N GLN A 39 11.12 9.03 17.23
CA GLN A 39 11.57 8.03 16.24
C GLN A 39 13.00 7.53 16.48
N GLY A 40 13.86 8.33 17.15
CA GLY A 40 15.20 7.91 17.56
C GLY A 40 15.28 7.00 18.79
N ARG A 41 14.18 6.79 19.53
CA ARG A 41 14.14 6.02 20.79
C ARG A 41 13.42 4.66 20.71
N ALA A 42 12.75 4.37 19.60
CA ALA A 42 11.92 3.17 19.45
C ALA A 42 12.68 1.87 19.08
N LYS A 43 14.01 1.81 19.26
CA LYS A 43 14.81 0.59 18.97
C LYS A 43 14.95 -0.39 20.13
N ALA A 44 14.26 -0.20 21.25
CA ALA A 44 14.46 -1.03 22.44
C ALA A 44 13.15 -1.43 23.15
N VAL A 45 12.25 -2.09 22.43
CA VAL A 45 11.27 -3.00 23.07
C VAL A 45 11.20 -4.27 22.23
N ASN A 46 11.94 -5.29 22.65
CA ASN A 46 11.81 -6.66 22.16
C ASN A 46 10.40 -7.16 22.46
N SER A 47 9.50 -7.08 21.49
CA SER A 47 8.29 -7.90 21.44
C SER A 47 8.23 -8.54 20.06
N PRO A 48 8.07 -9.87 19.93
CA PRO A 48 7.86 -10.51 18.65
C PRO A 48 6.40 -10.27 18.27
N SER A 49 6.12 -9.08 17.78
CA SER A 49 4.80 -8.65 17.37
C SER A 49 5.05 -7.80 16.14
N TRP A 50 4.96 -8.49 14.99
CA TRP A 50 4.73 -7.96 13.65
C TRP A 50 5.21 -6.51 13.42
N GLU A 51 6.24 -6.39 12.58
CA GLU A 51 6.84 -5.14 12.11
C GLU A 51 5.76 -4.13 11.68
N LEU A 52 5.41 -3.24 12.61
CA LEU A 52 4.64 -2.02 12.37
C LEU A 52 5.58 -0.84 12.13
N THR A 53 6.64 -1.06 11.35
CA THR A 53 7.59 -0.03 10.92
C THR A 53 7.34 0.39 9.49
N ALA A 54 6.08 0.41 9.08
CA ALA A 54 5.74 0.76 7.71
C ALA A 54 4.39 1.45 7.54
N PHE A 55 4.12 2.42 8.40
CA PHE A 55 2.84 3.10 8.40
C PHE A 55 2.66 4.19 7.33
N GLU A 56 3.63 4.42 6.44
CA GLU A 56 3.40 5.24 5.23
C GLU A 56 4.05 4.69 3.93
N GLU A 57 4.91 3.65 3.99
CA GLU A 57 5.57 3.09 2.79
C GLU A 57 5.10 1.67 2.39
N ASP A 58 4.51 0.83 3.27
CA ASP A 58 4.15 -0.57 2.94
C ASP A 58 2.69 -0.80 2.52
N PHE A 59 1.92 0.24 2.17
CA PHE A 59 0.60 -0.02 1.59
C PHE A 59 0.65 -0.30 0.08
N HIS A 60 1.81 -0.14 -0.56
CA HIS A 60 2.00 -0.44 -1.98
C HIS A 60 2.34 -1.92 -2.20
N LEU A 61 2.01 -2.44 -3.37
CA LEU A 61 2.51 -3.75 -3.79
C LEU A 61 4.03 -3.72 -3.87
N GLY A 62 4.68 -4.73 -3.29
CA GLY A 62 6.13 -4.87 -3.41
C GLY A 62 6.54 -5.14 -4.86
N PHE A 63 7.78 -4.80 -5.21
CA PHE A 63 8.32 -5.02 -6.55
C PHE A 63 8.16 -6.48 -7.03
N GLU A 64 8.40 -7.45 -6.14
CA GLU A 64 8.25 -8.89 -6.45
C GLU A 64 6.80 -9.23 -6.82
N GLN A 65 5.82 -8.65 -6.10
CA GLN A 65 4.40 -8.87 -6.37
C GLN A 65 3.97 -8.21 -7.69
N ILE A 66 4.46 -6.99 -7.98
CA ILE A 66 4.22 -6.30 -9.26
C ILE A 66 4.81 -7.11 -10.42
N SER A 67 6.05 -7.57 -10.28
CA SER A 67 6.72 -8.40 -11.29
C SER A 67 5.97 -9.72 -11.51
N ALA A 68 5.62 -10.42 -10.44
CA ALA A 68 4.88 -11.68 -10.51
C ALA A 68 3.47 -11.48 -11.08
N PHE A 69 2.80 -10.37 -10.78
CA PHE A 69 1.50 -10.01 -11.36
C PHE A 69 1.61 -9.82 -12.87
N VAL A 70 2.60 -9.04 -13.32
CA VAL A 70 2.88 -8.80 -14.74
C VAL A 70 3.28 -10.10 -15.45
N GLU A 71 4.03 -10.98 -14.78
CA GLU A 71 4.47 -12.28 -15.28
C GLU A 71 3.43 -13.40 -15.14
N ALA A 72 2.25 -13.11 -14.59
CA ALA A 72 1.19 -14.11 -14.39
C ALA A 72 1.63 -15.30 -13.51
N GLN A 73 2.47 -15.03 -12.50
CA GLN A 73 3.03 -16.02 -11.57
C GLN A 73 2.40 -15.97 -10.17
N LEU A 74 1.48 -15.03 -9.92
CA LEU A 74 0.70 -15.02 -8.67
C LEU A 74 -0.37 -16.11 -8.69
N ASP A 75 -0.69 -16.63 -7.51
CA ASP A 75 -1.84 -17.51 -7.35
C ASP A 75 -3.17 -16.73 -7.44
N GLU A 76 -4.29 -17.44 -7.42
CA GLU A 76 -5.62 -16.85 -7.57
C GLU A 76 -5.94 -15.80 -6.49
N ILE A 77 -5.53 -16.07 -5.24
CA ILE A 77 -5.83 -15.22 -4.09
C ILE A 77 -4.98 -13.95 -4.17
N ASP A 78 -3.67 -14.11 -4.40
CA ASP A 78 -2.75 -12.99 -4.53
C ASP A 78 -3.07 -12.12 -5.76
N CYS A 79 -3.54 -12.73 -6.84
CA CYS A 79 -4.02 -12.00 -8.02
C CYS A 79 -5.25 -11.14 -7.71
N GLU A 80 -6.23 -11.67 -6.94
CA GLU A 80 -7.41 -10.91 -6.53
C GLU A 80 -7.04 -9.73 -5.60
N ILE A 81 -6.11 -9.95 -4.67
CA ILE A 81 -5.59 -8.91 -3.77
C ILE A 81 -4.88 -7.81 -4.57
N ALA A 82 -3.96 -8.19 -5.47
CA ALA A 82 -3.24 -7.25 -6.33
C ALA A 82 -4.21 -6.46 -7.22
N THR A 83 -5.19 -7.14 -7.82
CA THR A 83 -6.21 -6.49 -8.67
C THR A 83 -7.02 -5.46 -7.89
N SER A 84 -7.46 -5.82 -6.68
CA SER A 84 -8.20 -4.92 -5.80
C SER A 84 -7.35 -3.71 -5.39
N HIS A 85 -6.05 -3.90 -5.17
CA HIS A 85 -5.12 -2.82 -4.87
C HIS A 85 -4.93 -1.87 -6.06
N LEU A 86 -4.72 -2.40 -7.27
CA LEU A 86 -4.55 -1.59 -8.49
C LEU A 86 -5.79 -0.76 -8.84
N ALA A 87 -6.98 -1.23 -8.45
CA ALA A 87 -8.22 -0.45 -8.60
C ALA A 87 -8.28 0.78 -7.68
N LEU A 88 -7.50 0.78 -6.59
CA LEU A 88 -7.51 1.82 -5.55
C LEU A 88 -6.24 2.70 -5.57
N CYS A 89 -5.12 2.18 -6.09
CA CYS A 89 -3.82 2.83 -6.03
C CYS A 89 -3.27 3.13 -7.43
N ARG A 90 -3.27 4.42 -7.79
CA ARG A 90 -2.79 4.89 -9.09
C ARG A 90 -1.29 4.68 -9.30
N ASN A 91 -0.47 4.82 -8.26
CA ASN A 91 0.98 4.64 -8.40
C ASN A 91 1.34 3.20 -8.78
N CYS A 92 0.75 2.21 -8.09
CA CYS A 92 0.97 0.81 -8.44
C CYS A 92 0.42 0.45 -9.82
N LEU A 93 -0.67 1.10 -10.27
CA LEU A 93 -1.17 0.95 -11.63
C LEU A 93 -0.15 1.45 -12.67
N GLU A 94 0.40 2.66 -12.46
CA GLU A 94 1.42 3.24 -13.35
C GLU A 94 2.67 2.34 -13.41
N GLU A 95 3.14 1.82 -12.27
CA GLU A 95 4.28 0.90 -12.21
C GLU A 95 4.05 -0.42 -12.97
N VAL A 96 2.84 -1.01 -12.85
CA VAL A 96 2.45 -2.21 -13.60
C VAL A 96 2.41 -1.94 -15.10
N GLU A 97 1.83 -0.82 -15.53
CA GLU A 97 1.75 -0.43 -16.93
C GLU A 97 3.14 -0.23 -17.54
N ASP A 98 4.04 0.48 -16.84
CA ASP A 98 5.41 0.72 -17.27
C ASP A 98 6.18 -0.60 -17.46
N LEU A 99 6.05 -1.53 -16.51
CA LEU A 99 6.71 -2.84 -16.61
C LEU A 99 6.14 -3.69 -17.75
N GLN A 100 4.83 -3.62 -18.01
CA GLN A 100 4.22 -4.29 -19.16
C GLN A 100 4.76 -3.74 -20.49
N VAL A 101 4.84 -2.41 -20.63
CA VAL A 101 5.40 -1.75 -21.82
C VAL A 101 6.86 -2.14 -22.02
N PHE A 102 7.65 -2.15 -20.94
CA PHE A 102 9.04 -2.56 -20.98
C PHE A 102 9.18 -4.02 -21.46
N ARG A 103 8.37 -4.95 -20.96
CA ARG A 103 8.37 -6.35 -21.44
C ARG A 103 7.94 -6.49 -22.89
N GLN A 104 6.96 -5.71 -23.34
CA GLN A 104 6.57 -5.70 -24.76
C GLN A 104 7.71 -5.20 -25.65
N SER A 105 8.47 -4.20 -25.18
CA SER A 105 9.66 -3.71 -25.90
C SER A 105 10.77 -4.77 -25.97
N LEU A 106 11.02 -5.50 -24.88
CA LEU A 106 12.01 -6.58 -24.83
C LEU A 106 11.59 -7.79 -25.67
N SER A 107 10.34 -8.23 -25.59
CA SER A 107 9.83 -9.35 -26.40
C SER A 107 9.88 -9.04 -27.89
N LYS A 108 9.63 -7.79 -28.30
CA LYS A 108 9.78 -7.35 -29.69
C LYS A 108 11.25 -7.40 -30.17
N GLN A 109 12.20 -7.20 -29.27
CA GLN A 109 13.63 -7.27 -29.57
C GLN A 109 14.20 -8.70 -29.52
N ILE A 110 13.65 -9.56 -28.66
CA ILE A 110 14.21 -10.88 -28.32
C ILE A 110 13.39 -12.03 -28.96
N GLY A 111 12.21 -11.75 -29.53
CA GLY A 111 11.37 -12.75 -30.20
C GLY A 111 10.70 -13.75 -29.25
N VAL A 112 10.75 -13.53 -27.94
CA VAL A 112 10.14 -14.40 -26.93
C VAL A 112 8.76 -13.86 -26.57
N GLN A 113 7.71 -14.53 -27.08
CA GLN A 113 6.33 -14.24 -26.72
C GLN A 113 6.05 -14.84 -25.33
N SER A 114 5.72 -14.00 -24.36
CA SER A 114 5.11 -14.42 -23.10
C SER A 114 3.73 -13.79 -23.03
N SER A 115 2.71 -14.65 -23.13
CA SER A 115 1.30 -14.25 -23.06
C SER A 115 0.96 -13.85 -21.62
N PRO A 116 0.30 -12.70 -21.40
CA PRO A 116 -0.32 -12.43 -20.11
C PRO A 116 -1.45 -13.45 -19.86
N CYS A 117 -1.73 -13.73 -18.58
CA CYS A 117 -2.81 -14.63 -18.15
C CYS A 117 -4.09 -14.40 -18.96
N GLN A 118 -4.39 -15.36 -19.83
CA GLN A 118 -5.55 -15.33 -20.70
C GLN A 118 -6.74 -15.86 -19.90
N MET A 119 -7.56 -14.94 -19.38
CA MET A 119 -8.84 -15.25 -18.75
C MET A 119 -9.78 -15.87 -19.79
N GLU A 120 -9.97 -17.18 -19.76
CA GLU A 120 -11.12 -17.81 -20.40
C GLU A 120 -12.39 -17.32 -19.67
N GLY A 121 -13.11 -16.38 -20.28
CA GLY A 121 -14.57 -16.35 -20.13
C GLY A 121 -15.25 -15.06 -19.69
N LYS A 122 -14.60 -13.92 -19.41
CA LYS A 122 -15.33 -12.64 -19.21
C LYS A 122 -14.62 -11.44 -19.84
N ARG A 123 -15.25 -10.94 -20.91
CA ARG A 123 -14.90 -9.75 -21.70
C ARG A 123 -14.92 -8.48 -20.84
N TRP A 124 -13.78 -8.07 -20.28
CA TRP A 124 -13.64 -6.76 -19.67
C TRP A 124 -13.59 -5.70 -20.80
N LYS A 125 -14.72 -5.01 -21.02
CA LYS A 125 -14.77 -3.90 -21.99
C LYS A 125 -14.13 -2.68 -21.34
N SER A 126 -13.09 -2.18 -22.01
CA SER A 126 -12.59 -0.82 -21.92
C SER A 126 -13.74 0.19 -21.81
N SER A 127 -13.85 0.82 -20.65
CA SER A 127 -14.70 2.00 -20.47
C SER A 127 -14.21 2.80 -19.25
N TYR A 128 -12.95 3.24 -19.28
CA TYR A 128 -12.47 4.32 -18.42
C TYR A 128 -11.70 5.33 -19.25
N SER A 129 -12.39 5.91 -20.24
CA SER A 129 -12.05 7.18 -20.84
C SER A 129 -13.30 8.04 -20.82
N GLN A 130 -13.55 8.66 -19.67
CA GLN A 130 -14.34 9.88 -19.49
C GLN A 130 -14.53 10.11 -17.99
N LEU A 131 -13.72 11.00 -17.41
CA LEU A 131 -14.10 11.98 -16.39
C LEU A 131 -12.83 12.71 -15.89
N VAL A 132 -12.29 13.56 -16.76
CA VAL A 132 -11.55 14.75 -16.33
C VAL A 132 -12.12 15.91 -17.14
N ARG A 133 -12.90 16.75 -16.46
CA ARG A 133 -13.28 18.09 -16.91
C ARG A 133 -13.07 19.03 -15.75
#